data_AF-A0A7X6P4T2-F1
#
_entry.id   AF-A0A7X6P4T2-F1
#
_cell.length_a   1.000
_cell.length_b   1.000
_cell.length_c   1.000
_cell.angle_alpha   90.00
_cell.angle_beta   90.00
_cell.angle_gamma   90.00
#
_symmetry.space_group_name_H-M   'P 1'
#
loop_
_entity.id
_entity.type
_entity.pdbx_description
1 polymer ?
#
loop_
_entity_poly.entity_id
_entity_poly.type
_entity_poly.pdbx_seq_one_letter_code
_entity_poly.pdbx_strand_id
1 'polypeptide(L)' 'MTKNRDSIENDIKQLEEIVAWFESDDFALEQAIDRHKEAQELADKINQQLLELKNTIEKVIEK' A
#
# COMPACT_ATOMS: atom_id res chain seq x y z
N MET A 1 18.58 -7.60 -4.25
CA MET A 1 17.17 -7.80 -4.70
C MET A 1 16.18 -7.74 -3.52
N THR A 2 16.46 -6.98 -2.46
CA THR A 2 15.66 -6.97 -1.21
C THR A 2 14.85 -5.69 -0.98
N LYS A 3 15.22 -4.56 -1.62
CA LYS A 3 14.59 -3.25 -1.37
C LYS A 3 13.09 -3.17 -1.67
N ASN A 4 12.55 -3.96 -2.61
CA ASN A 4 11.12 -3.92 -2.95
C ASN A 4 10.23 -4.59 -1.89
N ARG A 5 10.76 -5.56 -1.13
CA ARG A 5 9.94 -6.33 -0.16
C ARG A 5 9.64 -5.50 1.08
N ASP A 6 10.67 -4.85 1.62
CA ASP A 6 10.52 -3.93 2.76
C ASP A 6 9.58 -2.74 2.42
N SER A 7 9.53 -2.30 1.16
CA SER A 7 8.66 -1.20 0.74
C SER A 7 7.18 -1.59 0.72
N ILE A 8 6.82 -2.79 0.25
CA ILE A 8 5.41 -3.23 0.23
C ILE A 8 4.88 -3.40 1.65
N GLU A 9 5.64 -4.05 2.53
CA GLU A 9 5.22 -4.23 3.93
C GLU A 9 5.07 -2.89 4.66
N ASN A 10 5.96 -1.93 4.38
CA ASN A 10 5.86 -0.59 4.94
C ASN A 10 4.65 0.19 4.38
N ASP A 11 4.39 0.07 3.06
CA ASP A 11 3.21 0.67 2.44
C ASP A 11 1.92 0.03 3.04
N ILE A 12 1.86 -1.29 3.23
CA ILE A 12 0.71 -1.94 3.87
C ILE A 12 0.48 -1.41 5.30
N LYS A 13 1.54 -1.26 6.10
CA LYS A 13 1.43 -0.70 7.45
C LYS A 13 0.90 0.73 7.45
N GLN A 14 1.35 1.57 6.53
CA GLN A 14 0.84 2.94 6.40
C GLN A 14 -0.64 2.96 6.02
N LEU A 15 -1.09 2.01 5.18
CA LEU A 15 -2.51 1.88 4.87
C LEU A 15 -3.32 1.47 6.12
N GLU A 16 -2.80 0.55 6.93
CA GLU A 16 -3.43 0.16 8.21
C GLU A 16 -3.50 1.34 9.19
N GLU A 17 -2.47 2.18 9.26
CA GLU A 17 -2.48 3.38 10.09
C GLU A 17 -3.54 4.40 9.62
N ILE A 18 -3.69 4.57 8.31
CA ILE A 18 -4.72 5.45 7.75
C ILE A 18 -6.11 4.91 8.11
N VAL A 19 -6.36 3.61 7.94
CA VAL A 19 -7.63 2.97 8.31
C VAL A 19 -7.90 3.09 9.81
N ALA A 20 -6.89 2.84 10.65
CA ALA A 20 -7.01 2.99 12.10
C ALA A 20 -7.34 4.43 12.52
N TRP A 21 -6.83 5.44 11.80
CA TRP A 21 -7.19 6.84 12.03
C TRP A 21 -8.68 7.10 11.74
N PHE A 22 -9.26 6.48 10.70
CA PHE A 22 -10.70 6.59 10.40
C PHE A 22 -11.59 6.03 11.53
N GLU A 23 -11.08 5.06 12.29
CA GLU A 23 -11.77 4.46 13.44
C GLU A 23 -11.46 5.16 14.78
N SER A 24 -10.61 6.19 14.75
CA SER A 24 -10.18 6.92 15.96
C SER A 24 -11.06 8.13 16.30
N ASP A 25 -10.99 8.58 17.55
CA ASP A 25 -11.65 9.80 18.01
C ASP A 25 -11.06 11.10 17.39
N ASP A 26 -9.88 11.03 16.76
CA ASP A 26 -9.22 12.13 16.04
C ASP A 26 -9.73 12.27 14.58
N PHE A 27 -10.80 11.55 14.21
CA PHE A 27 -11.39 11.63 12.89
C PHE A 27 -11.94 13.04 12.59
N ALA A 28 -11.46 13.63 11.49
CA ALA A 28 -11.95 14.89 10.96
C ALA A 28 -12.43 14.74 9.52
N LEU A 29 -13.71 15.06 9.26
CA LEU A 29 -14.32 14.92 7.93
C LEU A 29 -13.58 15.70 6.84
N GLU A 30 -13.02 16.87 7.18
CA GLU A 30 -12.21 17.68 6.26
C GLU A 30 -10.92 16.96 5.84
N GLN A 31 -10.32 16.20 6.75
CA GLN A 31 -9.11 15.40 6.48
C GLN A 31 -9.45 14.02 5.90
N ALA A 32 -10.70 13.57 6.02
CA ALA A 32 -11.14 12.28 5.54
C ALA A 32 -10.97 12.14 4.02
N ILE A 33 -11.20 13.20 3.25
CA ILE A 33 -11.04 13.19 1.79
C ILE A 33 -9.56 13.03 1.42
N ASP A 34 -8.67 13.78 2.05
CA ASP A 34 -7.23 13.70 1.81
C ASP A 34 -6.66 12.34 2.24
N ARG A 35 -7.02 11.86 3.44
CA ARG A 35 -6.62 10.53 3.93
C ARG A 35 -7.16 9.40 3.07
N HIS A 36 -8.39 9.52 2.56
CA HIS A 36 -8.95 8.53 1.64
C HIS A 36 -8.20 8.50 0.31
N LYS A 37 -7.85 9.67 -0.25
CA LYS A 37 -7.01 9.73 -1.46
C LYS A 37 -5.63 9.12 -1.22
N GLU A 38 -5.01 9.46 -0.10
CA GLU A 38 -3.71 8.92 0.29
C GLU A 38 -3.76 7.39 0.42
N ALA A 39 -4.81 6.84 1.05
CA ALA A 39 -5.05 5.40 1.12
C ALA A 39 -5.25 4.76 -0.28
N GLN A 40 -5.99 5.41 -1.19
CA GLN A 40 -6.17 4.91 -2.54
C GLN A 40 -4.86 4.86 -3.32
N GLU A 41 -4.07 5.94 -3.28
CA GLU A 41 -2.76 6.00 -3.95
C GLU A 41 -1.82 4.93 -3.40
N LEU A 42 -1.83 4.71 -2.08
CA LEU A 42 -1.04 3.66 -1.45
C LEU A 42 -1.47 2.26 -1.91
N ALA A 43 -2.78 2.01 -1.96
CA ALA A 43 -3.32 0.73 -2.40
C ALA A 43 -2.96 0.43 -3.87
N ASP A 44 -3.06 1.43 -4.75
CA ASP A 44 -2.64 1.30 -6.15
C ASP A 44 -1.14 1.00 -6.26
N LYS A 45 -0.31 1.71 -5.48
CA LYS A 45 1.14 1.48 -5.43
C LYS A 45 1.49 0.07 -4.94
N ILE A 46 0.81 -0.44 -3.91
CA ILE A 46 0.98 -1.81 -3.41
C ILE A 46 0.61 -2.81 -4.50
N ASN A 47 -0.53 -2.61 -5.17
CA ASN A 47 -0.99 -3.49 -6.23
C ASN A 47 -0.01 -3.54 -7.41
N GLN A 48 0.53 -2.39 -7.84
CA GLN A 48 1.57 -2.34 -8.87
C GLN A 48 2.83 -3.11 -8.45
N GLN A 49 3.31 -2.92 -7.23
CA GLN A 49 4.49 -3.63 -6.73
C GLN A 49 4.26 -5.15 -6.64
N LEU A 50 3.07 -5.59 -6.23
CA LEU A 50 2.69 -7.00 -6.21
C LEU A 50 2.63 -7.60 -7.63
N LEU A 51 2.09 -6.86 -8.59
CA LEU A 51 2.07 -7.25 -10.01
C LEU A 51 3.48 -7.37 -10.59
N GLU A 52 4.36 -6.41 -10.32
CA GLU A 52 5.77 -6.48 -10.72
C GLU A 52 6.48 -7.68 -10.10
N LEU A 53 6.22 -7.97 -8.83
CA LEU A 53 6.77 -9.13 -8.15
C LEU A 53 6.25 -10.44 -8.77
N LYS A 54 4.94 -10.52 -9.07
CA LYS A 54 4.33 -11.67 -9.77
C LYS A 54 4.98 -11.89 -11.13
N ASN A 55 5.10 -10.84 -11.94
CA ASN A 55 5.73 -10.90 -13.27
C ASN A 55 7.21 -11.33 -13.20
N THR A 56 7.93 -10.87 -12.17
CA THR A 56 9.33 -11.26 -11.94
C THR A 56 9.43 -12.74 -11.58
N ILE A 57 8.53 -13.25 -10.75
CA ILE A 57 8.47 -14.68 -10.38
C ILE A 57 8.13 -15.54 -11.60
N GLU A 58 7.11 -15.17 -12.39
CA GLU A 58 6.72 -15.92 -13.59
C GLU A 58 7.87 -16.02 -14.62
N LYS A 59 8.60 -14.93 -14.87
CA LYS A 59 9.77 -14.94 -15.76
C LYS A 59 10.93 -15.82 -15.27
N VAL A 60 11.05 -16.05 -13.96
CA VAL A 60 12.09 -16.92 -13.39
C VAL A 60 11.67 -18.38 -13.47
N ILE A 61 10.37 -18.68 -13.37
CA ILE A 61 9.83 -20.04 -13.49
C ILE A 61 9.80 -20.52 -14.95
N GLU A 62 9.65 -19.61 -15.92
CA GLU A 62 9.63 -19.94 -17.36
C GLU A 62 11.02 -20.21 -17.97
N LYS A 63 12.10 -20.18 -17.17
CA LYS A 63 13.47 -20.56 -17.57
C LYS A 63 13.84 -21.93 -17.04
#